data_AF-A0A936B809-F1
#
_entry.id   AF-A0A936B809-F1
#
_cell.length_a   1.000
_cell.length_b   1.000
_cell.length_c   1.000
_cell.angle_alpha   90.00
_cell.angle_beta   90.00
_cell.angle_gamma   90.00
#
_symmetry.space_group_name_H-M   'P 1'
#
loop_
_entity.id
_entity.type
_entity.pdbx_description
1 polymer ?
#
loop_
_entity_poly.entity_id
_entity_poly.type
_entity_poly.pdbx_seq_one_letter_code
_entity_poly.pdbx_strand_id
1 'polypeptide(L)'
;MTTTTATRSYTSRLHGLLLQYYDAGDLRTLCLLLDVNYNLLIGEHMGQKATSLLETLVREARLEELIGVCKEKFPIEQWDKSAEELALEQERAARRAALAAEAGPETPHSTLTMTFTPGAEGQSVERGLAALTDLMSAPEARTAVIAFRTDFEAIASQIDILADYKQLHDLLHVLETQCFNTMQQASKLFPDDETAVDTIMDAELTLQQTMDAFKLLATRPSFAATELAWVQDLGRAQTTLTEALDGEDAEKLRRTLWLINRVVAIQPSQINTRLNAFARTLRLASLVTAMTGIHENIAKLAMDETRLQEFIQGAYGLSRLNATLGQLIEAHDAWQSIMLELRRVGLSLDQDPLEMEMSWPDLRPLLEARYTPHPDQEWATALQEDCDRLGEAIAGGNPVRVNRFFRRLEQRARNRFYVVDVDLRRLCEDLRRVGQPLAAVLKLLE
;
A
#
# COMPACT_ATOMS: atom_id res chain seq x y z
N MET A 1 36.89 13.75 6.74
CA MET A 1 35.90 13.45 7.80
C MET A 1 34.46 13.76 7.40
N THR A 2 34.21 14.66 6.44
CA THR A 2 32.86 14.97 5.93
C THR A 2 32.27 13.90 5.00
N THR A 3 33.09 13.24 4.18
CA THR A 3 32.66 12.20 3.23
C THR A 3 32.04 10.97 3.91
N THR A 4 32.56 10.56 5.07
CA THR A 4 32.09 9.34 5.76
C THR A 4 30.67 9.48 6.33
N THR A 5 30.30 10.69 6.78
CA THR A 5 28.96 10.95 7.34
C THR A 5 27.89 10.99 6.25
N ALA A 6 28.20 11.61 5.09
CA ALA A 6 27.29 11.67 3.95
C ALA A 6 27.00 10.26 3.39
N THR A 7 28.03 9.43 3.21
CA THR A 7 27.87 8.04 2.75
C THR A 7 27.02 7.22 3.72
N ARG A 8 27.20 7.38 5.04
CA ARG A 8 26.42 6.66 6.05
C ARG A 8 24.95 7.10 6.09
N SER A 9 24.68 8.39 5.91
CA SER A 9 23.31 8.90 5.81
C SER A 9 22.62 8.38 4.54
N TYR A 10 23.36 8.31 3.44
CA TYR A 10 22.84 7.84 2.16
C TYR A 10 22.49 6.35 2.17
N THR A 11 23.39 5.50 2.68
CA THR A 11 23.14 4.06 2.80
C THR A 11 22.00 3.74 3.75
N SER A 12 21.85 4.49 4.85
CA SER A 12 20.72 4.32 5.77
C SER A 12 19.38 4.64 5.10
N ARG A 13 19.35 5.61 4.17
CA ARG A 13 18.14 5.90 3.39
C ARG A 13 17.86 4.82 2.35
N LEU A 14 18.88 4.40 1.59
CA LEU A 14 18.73 3.30 0.63
C LEU A 14 18.24 2.03 1.32
N HIS A 15 18.73 1.75 2.52
CA HIS A 15 18.24 0.65 3.35
C HIS A 15 16.75 0.78 3.65
N GLY A 16 16.31 1.97 4.09
CA GLY A 16 14.90 2.27 4.29
C GLY A 16 14.06 2.10 3.03
N LEU A 17 14.53 2.58 1.88
CA LEU A 17 13.84 2.44 0.59
C LEU A 17 13.76 0.97 0.15
N LEU A 18 14.85 0.21 0.29
CA LEU A 18 14.85 -1.23 0.01
C LEU A 18 13.81 -1.94 0.88
N LEU A 19 13.79 -1.67 2.19
CA LEU A 19 12.79 -2.25 3.09
C LEU A 19 11.37 -1.75 2.85
N GLN A 20 11.22 -0.56 2.29
CA GLN A 20 9.92 0.04 2.00
C GLN A 20 9.30 -0.54 0.72
N TYR A 21 10.11 -0.82 -0.30
CA TYR A 21 9.62 -1.11 -1.66
C TYR A 21 9.89 -2.54 -2.14
N TYR A 22 10.76 -3.30 -1.46
CA TYR A 22 11.12 -4.64 -1.85
C TYR A 22 10.71 -5.62 -0.74
N ASP A 23 10.32 -6.82 -1.12
CA ASP A 23 10.26 -7.95 -0.18
C ASP A 23 11.54 -8.81 -0.25
N ALA A 24 11.56 -9.94 0.48
CA ALA A 24 12.72 -10.83 0.50
C ALA A 24 12.98 -11.52 -0.86
N GLY A 25 11.94 -11.74 -1.66
CA GLY A 25 12.05 -12.27 -3.02
C GLY A 25 12.59 -11.21 -3.98
N ASP A 26 12.07 -9.99 -3.92
CA ASP A 26 12.56 -8.89 -4.74
C ASP A 26 14.03 -8.57 -4.43
N LEU A 27 14.45 -8.64 -3.16
CA LEU A 27 15.84 -8.47 -2.77
C LEU A 27 16.76 -9.57 -3.34
N ARG A 28 16.29 -10.81 -3.49
CA ARG A 28 17.02 -11.88 -4.19
C ARG A 28 17.18 -11.57 -5.66
N THR A 29 16.11 -11.11 -6.30
CA THR A 29 16.12 -10.69 -7.71
C THR A 29 17.08 -9.52 -7.93
N LEU A 30 17.07 -8.52 -7.04
CA LEU A 30 18.06 -7.43 -7.07
C LEU A 30 19.49 -7.96 -6.95
N CYS A 31 19.75 -8.87 -6.01
CA CYS A 31 21.08 -9.46 -5.84
C CYS A 31 21.52 -10.20 -7.11
N LEU A 32 20.62 -10.95 -7.77
CA LEU A 32 20.91 -11.61 -9.04
C LEU A 32 21.27 -10.59 -10.15
N LEU A 33 20.49 -9.53 -10.29
CA LEU A 33 20.73 -8.48 -11.29
C LEU A 33 22.05 -7.72 -11.06
N LEU A 34 22.51 -7.66 -9.81
CA LEU A 34 23.76 -7.01 -9.41
C LEU A 34 24.95 -7.98 -9.34
N ASP A 35 24.78 -9.23 -9.78
CA ASP A 35 25.79 -10.29 -9.66
C ASP A 35 26.33 -10.46 -8.22
N VAL A 36 25.43 -10.35 -7.24
CA VAL A 36 25.70 -10.57 -5.81
C VAL A 36 25.01 -11.86 -5.37
N ASN A 37 25.75 -12.78 -4.77
CA ASN A 37 25.15 -14.01 -4.24
C ASN A 37 24.38 -13.73 -2.93
N TYR A 38 23.05 -13.72 -3.02
CA TYR A 38 22.15 -13.47 -1.89
C TYR A 38 22.42 -14.38 -0.66
N ASN A 39 22.85 -15.62 -0.89
CA ASN A 39 23.10 -16.58 0.19
C ASN A 39 24.37 -16.26 0.98
N LEU A 40 25.30 -15.49 0.39
CA LEU A 40 26.53 -15.05 1.07
C LEU A 40 26.34 -13.74 1.86
N LEU A 41 25.22 -13.05 1.70
CA LEU A 41 24.90 -11.86 2.49
C LEU A 41 24.65 -12.22 3.96
N ILE A 42 25.25 -11.44 4.86
CA ILE A 42 25.17 -11.65 6.31
C ILE A 42 23.76 -11.36 6.81
N GLY A 43 23.25 -12.24 7.68
CA GLY A 43 21.97 -12.10 8.36
C GLY A 43 20.90 -13.10 7.91
N GLU A 44 19.94 -13.33 8.80
CA GLU A 44 18.84 -14.28 8.60
C GLU A 44 17.59 -13.63 8.03
N HIS A 45 17.42 -12.32 8.24
CA HIS A 45 16.22 -11.58 7.84
C HIS A 45 16.53 -10.52 6.79
N MET A 46 15.51 -10.13 6.03
CA MET A 46 15.63 -9.20 4.89
C MET A 46 16.36 -7.91 5.26
N GLY A 47 16.06 -7.29 6.41
CA GLY A 47 16.73 -6.07 6.84
C GLY A 47 18.23 -6.22 7.06
N GLN A 48 18.68 -7.36 7.58
CA GLN A 48 20.11 -7.61 7.76
C GLN A 48 20.79 -7.88 6.41
N LYS A 49 20.14 -8.64 5.52
CA LYS A 49 20.66 -8.89 4.17
C LYS A 49 20.70 -7.65 3.31
N ALA A 50 19.71 -6.75 3.41
CA ALA A 50 19.73 -5.45 2.75
C ALA A 50 20.89 -4.58 3.25
N THR A 51 21.17 -4.57 4.56
CA THR A 51 22.36 -3.91 5.11
C THR A 51 23.64 -4.51 4.54
N SER A 52 23.77 -5.84 4.55
CA SER A 52 24.96 -6.54 4.05
C SER A 52 25.17 -6.33 2.54
N LEU A 53 24.09 -6.24 1.76
CA LEU A 53 24.14 -5.89 0.33
C LEU A 53 24.70 -4.48 0.15
N LEU A 54 24.14 -3.49 0.84
CA LEU A 54 24.59 -2.10 0.75
C LEU A 54 26.05 -1.94 1.18
N GLU A 55 26.48 -2.61 2.25
CA GLU A 55 27.88 -2.62 2.68
C GLU A 55 28.81 -3.21 1.61
N THR A 56 28.39 -4.29 0.96
CA THR A 56 29.13 -4.93 -0.13
C THR A 56 29.27 -3.98 -1.32
N LEU A 57 28.18 -3.37 -1.75
CA LEU A 57 28.16 -2.44 -2.88
C LEU A 57 28.92 -1.14 -2.60
N VAL A 58 28.88 -0.64 -1.36
CA VAL A 58 29.71 0.50 -0.94
C VAL A 58 31.19 0.15 -1.04
N ARG A 59 31.59 -1.03 -0.54
CA ARG A 59 32.98 -1.49 -0.59
C ARG A 59 33.49 -1.66 -2.02
N GLU A 60 32.61 -2.06 -2.94
CA GLU A 60 32.91 -2.25 -4.37
C GLU A 60 32.69 -0.99 -5.21
N ALA A 61 32.22 0.12 -4.62
CA ALA A 61 31.84 1.35 -5.31
C ALA A 61 30.76 1.17 -6.41
N ARG A 62 29.79 0.28 -6.16
CA ARG A 62 28.71 -0.11 -7.10
C ARG A 62 27.30 0.36 -6.68
N LEU A 63 27.20 1.36 -5.80
CA LEU A 63 25.88 1.87 -5.35
C LEU A 63 25.02 2.44 -6.49
N GLU A 64 25.63 3.08 -7.49
CA GLU A 64 24.92 3.63 -8.66
C GLU A 64 24.26 2.53 -9.52
N GLU A 65 24.86 1.35 -9.57
CA GLU A 65 24.30 0.20 -10.29
C GLU A 65 23.02 -0.29 -9.61
N LEU A 66 23.03 -0.42 -8.29
CA LEU A 66 21.82 -0.72 -7.50
C LEU A 66 20.72 0.30 -7.77
N ILE A 67 21.05 1.58 -7.79
CA ILE A 67 20.08 2.64 -8.05
C ILE A 67 19.51 2.53 -9.47
N GLY A 68 20.35 2.24 -10.46
CA GLY A 68 19.91 2.00 -11.84
C GLY A 68 18.92 0.84 -11.94
N VAL A 69 19.25 -0.30 -11.36
CA VAL A 69 18.37 -1.49 -11.33
C VAL A 69 17.09 -1.19 -10.55
N CYS A 70 17.18 -0.47 -9.43
CA CYS A 70 16.02 -0.08 -8.64
C CYS A 70 15.09 0.85 -9.43
N LYS A 71 15.63 1.81 -10.20
CA LYS A 71 14.84 2.70 -11.07
C LYS A 71 14.14 1.94 -12.19
N GLU A 72 14.80 0.96 -12.78
CA GLU A 72 14.22 0.14 -13.85
C GLU A 72 13.06 -0.71 -13.34
N LYS A 73 13.23 -1.37 -12.19
CA LYS A 73 12.19 -2.20 -11.60
C LYS A 73 11.08 -1.40 -10.91
N PHE A 74 11.43 -0.28 -10.28
CA PHE A 74 10.53 0.56 -9.50
C PHE A 74 10.88 2.05 -9.70
N PRO A 75 10.39 2.69 -10.78
CA PRO A 75 10.69 4.07 -11.10
C PRO A 75 9.97 5.04 -10.16
N ILE A 76 10.51 5.22 -8.96
CA ILE A 76 10.12 6.25 -8.00
C ILE A 76 11.17 7.37 -7.98
N GLU A 77 10.71 8.63 -7.96
CA GLU A 77 11.55 9.84 -7.94
C GLU A 77 12.52 9.87 -6.73
N GLN A 78 12.22 9.10 -5.68
CA GLN A 78 13.05 9.03 -4.48
C GLN A 78 14.45 8.44 -4.73
N TRP A 79 14.64 7.66 -5.80
CA TRP A 79 15.95 7.12 -6.19
C TRP A 79 16.88 8.17 -6.83
N ASP A 80 16.36 9.29 -7.32
CA ASP A 80 17.13 10.28 -8.07
C ASP A 80 17.93 11.25 -7.20
N LYS A 81 17.60 11.34 -5.91
CA LYS A 81 18.27 12.28 -5.00
C LYS A 81 19.69 11.82 -4.69
N SER A 82 20.66 12.63 -5.09
CA SER A 82 22.08 12.44 -4.77
C SER A 82 22.36 12.61 -3.28
N ALA A 83 23.52 12.11 -2.83
CA ALA A 83 23.98 12.31 -1.45
C ALA A 83 24.14 13.80 -1.08
N GLU A 84 24.47 14.66 -2.06
CA GLU A 84 24.63 16.11 -1.86
C GLU A 84 23.28 16.83 -1.74
N GLU A 85 22.29 16.49 -2.56
CA GLU A 85 20.93 17.04 -2.45
C GLU A 85 20.27 16.68 -1.12
N LEU A 86 20.54 15.47 -0.64
CA LEU A 86 20.08 14.99 0.68
C LEU A 86 20.73 15.74 1.84
N ALA A 87 22.04 15.98 1.78
CA ALA A 87 22.73 16.77 2.80
C ALA A 87 22.14 18.19 2.88
N LEU A 88 21.83 18.77 1.72
CA LEU A 88 21.20 20.10 1.63
C LEU A 88 19.75 20.10 2.16
N GLU A 89 18.96 19.06 1.90
CA GLU A 89 17.62 18.90 2.46
C GLU A 89 17.63 18.73 3.98
N GLN A 90 18.56 17.93 4.52
CA GLN A 90 18.73 17.75 5.96
C GLN A 90 19.16 19.05 6.65
N GLU A 91 20.06 19.82 6.03
CA GLU A 91 20.45 21.14 6.53
C GLU A 91 19.27 22.11 6.52
N ARG A 92 18.46 22.13 5.45
CA ARG A 92 17.23 22.93 5.36
C ARG A 92 16.19 22.51 6.41
N ALA A 93 16.01 21.21 6.64
CA ALA A 93 15.09 20.68 7.63
C ALA A 93 15.54 21.00 9.06
N ALA A 94 16.82 20.83 9.38
CA ALA A 94 17.41 21.21 10.66
C ALA A 94 17.25 22.72 10.93
N ARG A 95 17.45 23.55 9.90
CA ARG A 95 17.27 25.00 9.98
C ARG A 95 15.79 25.40 10.19
N ARG A 96 14.85 24.71 9.55
CA ARG A 96 13.41 24.90 9.79
C ARG A 96 13.01 24.49 11.22
N ALA A 97 13.53 23.37 11.71
CA ALA A 97 13.27 22.91 13.07
C ALA A 97 13.84 23.88 14.13
N ALA A 98 15.03 24.44 13.89
CA ALA A 98 15.60 25.47 14.76
C ALA A 98 14.75 26.75 14.77
N LEU A 99 14.27 27.21 13.61
CA LEU A 99 13.37 28.37 13.51
C LEU A 99 12.00 28.12 14.16
N ALA A 100 11.47 26.90 14.05
CA ALA A 100 10.22 26.51 14.71
C ALA A 100 10.37 26.41 16.24
N ALA A 101 11.54 25.98 16.74
CA ALA A 101 11.84 25.97 18.17
C ALA A 101 11.98 27.39 18.75
N GLU A 102 12.45 28.35 17.95
CA GLU A 102 12.52 29.77 18.34
C GLU A 102 11.16 30.48 18.31
N ALA A 103 10.17 29.97 17.57
CA ALA A 103 8.86 30.60 17.40
C ALA A 103 7.90 30.46 18.61
N GLY A 104 8.22 29.62 19.61
CA GLY A 104 7.37 29.41 20.79
C GLY A 104 6.07 28.63 20.50
N PRO A 105 5.36 28.16 21.54
CA PRO A 105 4.21 27.27 21.37
C PRO A 105 2.97 28.05 20.92
N GLU A 106 2.69 28.05 19.62
CA GLU A 106 1.38 28.47 19.11
C GLU A 106 0.30 27.40 19.36
N THR A 107 -0.89 27.89 19.69
CA THR A 107 -2.11 27.12 19.99
C THR A 107 -2.54 26.16 18.87
N PRO A 108 -3.16 25.00 19.20
CA PRO A 108 -3.39 23.92 18.25
C PRO A 108 -4.65 24.14 17.41
N HIS A 109 -4.55 25.00 16.39
CA HIS A 109 -5.39 24.94 15.21
C HIS A 109 -4.50 25.03 13.98
N SER A 110 -3.73 23.97 13.75
CA SER A 110 -2.93 23.84 12.54
C SER A 110 -3.18 22.47 11.94
N THR A 111 -3.50 22.48 10.65
CA THR A 111 -3.73 21.34 9.78
C THR A 111 -2.48 20.45 9.82
N LEU A 112 -2.44 19.54 10.80
CA LEU A 112 -1.36 18.59 10.97
C LEU A 112 -1.33 17.72 9.72
N THR A 113 -0.30 17.91 8.91
CA THR A 113 0.17 16.90 7.97
C THR A 113 0.59 15.70 8.82
N MET A 114 -0.37 14.81 9.13
CA MET A 114 -0.10 13.59 9.89
C MET A 114 0.76 12.70 9.01
N THR A 115 2.07 12.70 9.27
CA THR A 115 2.97 11.70 8.72
C THR A 115 2.67 10.38 9.41
N PHE A 116 1.91 9.51 8.73
CA PHE A 116 1.74 8.12 9.15
C PHE A 116 3.13 7.46 9.21
N THR A 117 3.52 6.97 10.38
CA THR A 117 4.73 6.18 10.54
C THR A 117 4.30 4.71 10.66
N PRO A 118 4.50 3.89 9.61
CA PRO A 118 4.08 2.50 9.64
C PRO A 118 4.64 1.75 10.86
N GLY A 119 3.82 0.96 11.55
CA GLY A 119 4.23 0.15 12.69
C GLY A 119 4.23 0.87 14.04
N ALA A 120 4.53 2.16 14.11
CA ALA A 120 4.69 2.87 15.39
C ALA A 120 3.38 2.93 16.19
N GLU A 121 2.29 3.21 15.49
CA GLU A 121 0.95 3.32 16.08
C GLU A 121 0.43 1.96 16.53
N GLY A 122 0.58 0.92 15.70
CA GLY A 122 0.24 -0.46 16.08
C GLY A 122 0.98 -0.92 17.34
N GLN A 123 2.29 -0.66 17.43
CA GLN A 123 3.11 -1.00 18.60
C GLN A 123 2.69 -0.22 19.86
N SER A 124 2.26 1.03 19.71
CA SER A 124 1.75 1.82 20.84
C SER A 124 0.47 1.19 21.40
N VAL A 125 -0.46 0.80 20.52
CA VAL A 125 -1.71 0.14 20.92
C VAL A 125 -1.45 -1.22 21.53
N GLU A 126 -0.56 -2.02 20.93
CA GLU A 126 -0.18 -3.33 21.45
C GLU A 126 0.34 -3.24 22.89
N ARG A 127 1.28 -2.32 23.15
CA ARG A 127 1.79 -2.07 24.50
C ARG A 127 0.70 -1.60 25.46
N GLY A 128 -0.20 -0.73 25.02
CA GLY A 128 -1.29 -0.26 25.87
C GLY A 128 -2.27 -1.38 26.24
N LEU A 129 -2.61 -2.27 25.30
CA LEU A 129 -3.47 -3.43 25.58
C LEU A 129 -2.76 -4.48 26.46
N ALA A 130 -1.45 -4.64 26.32
CA ALA A 130 -0.65 -5.44 27.25
C ALA A 130 -0.63 -4.83 28.66
N ALA A 131 -0.49 -3.51 28.79
CA ALA A 131 -0.60 -2.81 30.07
C ALA A 131 -2.00 -2.96 30.68
N LEU A 132 -3.07 -2.95 29.87
CA LEU A 132 -4.43 -3.21 30.34
C LEU A 132 -4.56 -4.61 30.95
N THR A 133 -3.93 -5.61 30.35
CA THR A 133 -3.90 -6.99 30.89
C THR A 133 -3.33 -7.02 32.31
N ASP A 134 -2.23 -6.30 32.56
CA ASP A 134 -1.65 -6.19 33.91
C ASP A 134 -2.59 -5.46 34.88
N LEU A 135 -3.18 -4.35 34.42
CA LEU A 135 -4.11 -3.52 35.21
C LEU A 135 -5.38 -4.29 35.60
N MET A 136 -5.84 -5.23 34.77
CA MET A 136 -6.99 -6.11 35.06
C MET A 136 -6.78 -7.06 36.25
N SER A 137 -5.57 -7.10 36.84
CA SER A 137 -5.35 -7.70 38.16
C SER A 137 -6.14 -7.00 39.26
N ALA A 138 -6.47 -5.71 39.09
CA ALA A 138 -7.38 -4.98 39.96
C ALA A 138 -8.85 -5.28 39.62
N PRO A 139 -9.70 -5.67 40.59
CA PRO A 139 -11.10 -5.99 40.34
C PRO A 139 -11.87 -4.89 39.62
N GLU A 140 -11.63 -3.63 39.97
CA GLU A 140 -12.30 -2.45 39.40
C GLU A 140 -11.95 -2.25 37.94
N ALA A 141 -10.68 -2.42 37.57
CA ALA A 141 -10.23 -2.39 36.18
C ALA A 141 -10.88 -3.53 35.38
N ARG A 142 -10.93 -4.75 35.95
CA ARG A 142 -11.61 -5.89 35.33
C ARG A 142 -13.09 -5.62 35.12
N THR A 143 -13.80 -5.07 36.10
CA THR A 143 -15.22 -4.69 35.98
C THR A 143 -15.42 -3.65 34.88
N ALA A 144 -14.55 -2.65 34.79
CA ALA A 144 -14.61 -1.65 33.72
C ALA A 144 -14.45 -2.29 32.33
N VAL A 145 -13.51 -3.24 32.18
CA VAL A 145 -13.31 -3.95 30.91
C VAL A 145 -14.49 -4.87 30.56
N ILE A 146 -15.08 -5.56 31.53
CA ILE A 146 -16.28 -6.41 31.33
C ILE A 146 -17.42 -5.61 30.69
N ALA A 147 -17.61 -4.35 31.10
CA ALA A 147 -18.66 -3.49 30.56
C ALA A 147 -18.53 -3.25 29.04
N PHE A 148 -17.34 -3.43 28.47
CA PHE A 148 -17.06 -3.24 27.05
C PHE A 148 -16.78 -4.54 26.29
N ARG A 149 -16.87 -5.72 26.93
CA ARG A 149 -16.49 -7.02 26.34
C ARG A 149 -17.00 -7.24 24.91
N THR A 150 -18.29 -6.95 24.67
CA THR A 150 -18.91 -7.13 23.36
C THR A 150 -18.28 -6.24 22.27
N ASP A 151 -17.82 -5.04 22.62
CA ASP A 151 -17.12 -4.16 21.68
C ASP A 151 -15.74 -4.73 21.33
N PHE A 152 -15.00 -5.23 22.32
CA PHE A 152 -13.71 -5.91 22.11
C PHE A 152 -13.85 -7.13 21.19
N GLU A 153 -14.84 -8.00 21.43
CA GLU A 153 -15.12 -9.19 20.59
C GLU A 153 -15.47 -8.81 19.15
N ALA A 154 -16.35 -7.82 18.99
CA ALA A 154 -16.78 -7.35 17.66
C ALA A 154 -15.61 -6.78 16.85
N ILE A 155 -14.76 -5.96 17.48
CA ILE A 155 -13.64 -5.31 16.80
C ILE A 155 -12.54 -6.31 16.46
N ALA A 156 -12.22 -7.26 17.35
CA ALA A 156 -11.27 -8.33 17.06
C ALA A 156 -11.65 -9.08 15.77
N SER A 157 -12.91 -9.50 15.66
CA SER A 157 -13.41 -10.21 14.48
C SER A 157 -13.41 -9.34 13.22
N GLN A 158 -13.79 -8.06 13.33
CA GLN A 158 -13.85 -7.16 12.17
C GLN A 158 -12.48 -6.77 11.63
N ILE A 159 -11.45 -6.68 12.49
CA ILE A 159 -10.06 -6.44 12.06
C ILE A 159 -9.59 -7.55 11.11
N ASP A 160 -9.84 -8.81 11.48
CA ASP A 160 -9.43 -9.96 10.65
C ASP A 160 -10.14 -9.96 9.30
N ILE A 161 -11.45 -9.70 9.29
CA ILE A 161 -12.24 -9.60 8.05
C ILE A 161 -11.69 -8.47 7.16
N LEU A 162 -11.48 -7.27 7.71
CA LEU A 162 -10.96 -6.14 6.93
C LEU A 162 -9.60 -6.47 6.29
N ALA A 163 -8.70 -7.05 7.07
CA ALA A 163 -7.36 -7.39 6.60
C ALA A 163 -7.37 -8.55 5.58
N ASP A 164 -8.33 -9.47 5.66
CA ASP A 164 -8.53 -10.52 4.66
C ASP A 164 -9.03 -9.94 3.32
N TYR A 165 -10.00 -9.03 3.35
CA TYR A 165 -10.49 -8.35 2.16
C TYR A 165 -9.42 -7.49 1.49
N LYS A 166 -8.56 -6.83 2.28
CA LYS A 166 -7.42 -6.08 1.71
C LYS A 166 -6.43 -7.03 1.03
N GLN A 167 -6.11 -8.15 1.66
CA GLN A 167 -5.24 -9.14 1.04
C GLN A 167 -5.84 -9.71 -0.27
N LEU A 168 -7.15 -9.95 -0.31
CA LEU A 168 -7.84 -10.39 -1.53
C LEU A 168 -7.76 -9.34 -2.64
N HIS A 169 -7.97 -8.07 -2.30
CA HIS A 169 -7.84 -6.94 -3.22
C HIS A 169 -6.42 -6.81 -3.79
N ASP A 170 -5.40 -6.99 -2.96
CA ASP A 170 -4.00 -6.91 -3.39
C ASP A 170 -3.63 -8.02 -4.38
N LEU A 171 -4.11 -9.24 -4.15
CA LEU A 171 -3.93 -10.34 -5.09
C LEU A 171 -4.61 -10.06 -6.44
N LEU A 172 -5.77 -9.39 -6.44
CA LEU A 172 -6.42 -8.95 -7.68
C LEU A 172 -5.59 -7.87 -8.40
N HIS A 173 -4.92 -6.99 -7.68
CA HIS A 173 -3.98 -6.04 -8.27
C HIS A 173 -2.74 -6.71 -8.85
N VAL A 174 -2.16 -7.70 -8.16
CA VAL A 174 -1.06 -8.50 -8.70
C VAL A 174 -1.50 -9.21 -9.98
N LEU A 175 -2.67 -9.85 -9.97
CA LEU A 175 -3.26 -10.49 -11.14
C LEU A 175 -3.43 -9.52 -12.32
N GLU A 176 -3.91 -8.30 -12.07
CA GLU A 176 -4.08 -7.32 -13.14
C GLU A 176 -2.72 -6.83 -13.68
N THR A 177 -1.84 -6.40 -12.79
CA THR A 177 -0.65 -5.63 -13.15
C THR A 177 0.51 -6.49 -13.62
N GLN A 178 0.78 -7.61 -12.94
CA GLN A 178 1.94 -8.45 -13.20
C GLN A 178 1.63 -9.61 -14.15
N CYS A 179 0.36 -10.03 -14.20
CA CYS A 179 -0.07 -11.15 -15.03
C CYS A 179 -0.85 -10.68 -16.27
N PHE A 180 -2.06 -10.14 -16.09
CA PHE A 180 -2.95 -9.82 -17.20
C PHE A 180 -2.36 -8.79 -18.17
N ASN A 181 -1.88 -7.65 -17.67
CA ASN A 181 -1.33 -6.59 -18.52
C ASN A 181 -0.07 -7.06 -19.27
N THR A 182 0.80 -7.81 -18.59
CA THR A 182 2.01 -8.42 -19.16
C THR A 182 1.67 -9.37 -20.31
N MET A 183 0.76 -10.33 -20.07
CA MET A 183 0.32 -11.27 -21.11
C MET A 183 -0.39 -10.56 -22.26
N GLN A 184 -1.23 -9.57 -21.96
CA GLN A 184 -1.94 -8.82 -23.00
C GLN A 184 -0.97 -8.12 -23.96
N GLN A 185 0.12 -7.55 -23.43
CA GLN A 185 1.15 -6.91 -24.25
C GLN A 185 1.91 -7.92 -25.11
N ALA A 186 2.39 -9.02 -24.51
CA ALA A 186 3.16 -10.06 -25.19
C ALA A 186 2.31 -10.86 -26.20
N SER A 187 1.00 -11.01 -25.97
CA SER A 187 0.11 -11.80 -26.82
C SER A 187 0.05 -11.38 -28.29
N LYS A 188 0.48 -10.16 -28.62
CA LYS A 188 0.53 -9.65 -30.00
C LYS A 188 1.58 -10.33 -30.86
N LEU A 189 2.61 -10.89 -30.23
CA LEU A 189 3.77 -11.52 -30.89
C LEU A 189 3.82 -13.04 -30.66
N PHE A 190 2.91 -13.57 -29.85
CA PHE A 190 2.79 -15.00 -29.60
C PHE A 190 2.10 -15.72 -30.77
N PRO A 191 2.56 -16.92 -31.19
CA PRO A 191 3.67 -17.69 -30.64
C PRO A 191 5.03 -17.44 -31.33
N ASP A 192 5.07 -16.58 -32.34
CA ASP A 192 6.21 -16.47 -33.27
C ASP A 192 7.47 -15.80 -32.67
N ASP A 193 7.34 -15.11 -31.53
CA ASP A 193 8.42 -14.41 -30.85
C ASP A 193 8.80 -15.09 -29.52
N GLU A 194 10.03 -15.59 -29.43
CA GLU A 194 10.56 -16.31 -28.26
C GLU A 194 10.53 -15.45 -26.98
N THR A 195 10.80 -14.14 -27.09
CA THR A 195 10.75 -13.23 -25.93
C THR A 195 9.32 -13.05 -25.42
N ALA A 196 8.34 -13.00 -26.32
CA ALA A 196 6.93 -12.97 -25.96
C ALA A 196 6.47 -14.27 -25.29
N VAL A 197 6.96 -15.43 -25.75
CA VAL A 197 6.73 -16.72 -25.11
C VAL A 197 7.28 -16.73 -23.69
N ASP A 198 8.56 -16.37 -23.49
CA ASP A 198 9.19 -16.29 -22.16
C ASP A 198 8.42 -15.34 -21.23
N THR A 199 8.01 -14.17 -21.74
CA THR A 199 7.22 -13.19 -20.98
C THR A 199 5.87 -13.76 -20.52
N ILE A 200 5.21 -14.58 -21.36
CA ILE A 200 3.94 -15.23 -21.00
C ILE A 200 4.19 -16.38 -20.01
N MET A 201 5.29 -17.13 -20.13
CA MET A 201 5.66 -18.16 -19.16
C MET A 201 5.93 -17.58 -17.76
N ASP A 202 6.64 -16.45 -17.68
CA ASP A 202 6.84 -15.73 -16.41
C ASP A 202 5.50 -15.25 -15.81
N ALA A 203 4.59 -14.77 -16.65
CA ALA A 203 3.25 -14.37 -16.23
C ALA A 203 2.37 -15.57 -15.80
N GLU A 204 2.55 -16.75 -16.40
CA GLU A 204 1.91 -18.01 -15.98
C GLU A 204 2.36 -18.41 -14.58
N LEU A 205 3.67 -18.32 -14.29
CA LEU A 205 4.21 -18.61 -12.96
C LEU A 205 3.62 -17.68 -11.90
N THR A 206 3.50 -16.39 -12.24
CA THR A 206 2.84 -15.39 -11.40
C THR A 206 1.35 -15.71 -11.19
N LEU A 207 0.64 -16.14 -12.23
CA LEU A 207 -0.75 -16.58 -12.13
C LEU A 207 -0.89 -17.77 -11.18
N GLN A 208 0.00 -18.75 -11.26
CA GLN A 208 -0.01 -19.93 -10.39
C GLN A 208 0.17 -19.55 -8.92
N GLN A 209 1.17 -18.72 -8.61
CA GLN A 209 1.40 -18.24 -7.25
C GLN A 209 0.20 -17.45 -6.71
N THR A 210 -0.37 -16.58 -7.54
CA THR A 210 -1.55 -15.78 -7.18
C THR A 210 -2.77 -16.68 -6.95
N MET A 211 -2.95 -17.73 -7.76
CA MET A 211 -4.03 -18.70 -7.63
C MET A 211 -3.92 -19.51 -6.33
N ASP A 212 -2.72 -19.92 -5.94
CA ASP A 212 -2.53 -20.64 -4.69
C ASP A 212 -2.79 -19.74 -3.47
N ALA A 213 -2.43 -18.46 -3.56
CA ALA A 213 -2.80 -17.46 -2.55
C ALA A 213 -4.32 -17.24 -2.46
N PHE A 214 -5.04 -17.15 -3.60
CA PHE A 214 -6.51 -17.06 -3.61
C PHE A 214 -7.16 -18.29 -2.96
N LYS A 215 -6.68 -19.50 -3.27
CA LYS A 215 -7.20 -20.74 -2.68
C LYS A 215 -7.00 -20.75 -1.16
N LEU A 216 -5.83 -20.31 -0.68
CA LEU A 216 -5.57 -20.21 0.77
C LEU A 216 -6.51 -19.22 1.44
N LEU A 217 -6.69 -18.01 0.86
CA LEU A 217 -7.66 -17.04 1.37
C LEU A 217 -9.09 -17.58 1.39
N ALA A 218 -9.49 -18.32 0.37
CA ALA A 218 -10.83 -18.88 0.26
C ALA A 218 -11.17 -19.90 1.38
N THR A 219 -10.17 -20.41 2.11
CA THR A 219 -10.39 -21.25 3.29
C THR A 219 -10.68 -20.47 4.57
N ARG A 220 -10.48 -19.15 4.57
CA ARG A 220 -10.71 -18.30 5.74
C ARG A 220 -12.21 -18.10 5.98
N PRO A 221 -12.66 -17.99 7.25
CA PRO A 221 -14.07 -17.81 7.59
C PRO A 221 -14.66 -16.46 7.12
N SER A 222 -13.80 -15.52 6.72
CA SER A 222 -14.18 -14.18 6.26
C SER A 222 -14.95 -14.15 4.94
N PHE A 223 -14.91 -15.23 4.15
CA PHE A 223 -15.49 -15.29 2.81
C PHE A 223 -16.58 -16.34 2.70
N ALA A 224 -17.71 -15.97 2.07
CA ALA A 224 -18.72 -16.94 1.67
C ALA A 224 -18.27 -17.70 0.41
N ALA A 225 -18.62 -18.99 0.28
CA ALA A 225 -18.25 -19.77 -0.91
C ALA A 225 -18.77 -19.17 -2.23
N THR A 226 -19.93 -18.53 -2.21
CA THR A 226 -20.53 -17.87 -3.39
C THR A 226 -19.80 -16.59 -3.78
N GLU A 227 -19.16 -15.92 -2.83
CA GLU A 227 -18.43 -14.69 -3.06
C GLU A 227 -17.14 -14.91 -3.86
N LEU A 228 -16.51 -16.07 -3.69
CA LEU A 228 -15.26 -16.45 -4.37
C LEU A 228 -15.48 -17.43 -5.53
N ALA A 229 -16.71 -17.57 -6.02
CA ALA A 229 -17.01 -18.47 -7.14
C ALA A 229 -16.17 -18.16 -8.40
N TRP A 230 -15.80 -16.89 -8.61
CA TRP A 230 -14.94 -16.45 -9.72
C TRP A 230 -13.50 -16.96 -9.63
N VAL A 231 -13.04 -17.43 -8.46
CA VAL A 231 -11.71 -18.07 -8.33
C VAL A 231 -11.65 -19.35 -9.16
N GLN A 232 -12.77 -20.05 -9.33
CA GLN A 232 -12.86 -21.21 -10.22
C GLN A 232 -12.70 -20.81 -11.70
N ASP A 233 -13.17 -19.62 -12.09
CA ASP A 233 -13.00 -19.09 -13.45
C ASP A 233 -11.53 -18.83 -13.75
N LEU A 234 -10.77 -18.31 -12.78
CA LEU A 234 -9.32 -18.15 -12.90
C LEU A 234 -8.59 -19.49 -12.94
N GLY A 235 -9.05 -20.49 -12.18
CA GLY A 235 -8.50 -21.85 -12.28
C GLY A 235 -8.65 -22.43 -13.69
N ARG A 236 -9.78 -22.18 -14.36
CA ARG A 236 -9.97 -22.57 -15.76
C ARG A 236 -9.06 -21.78 -16.71
N ALA A 237 -8.88 -20.48 -16.47
CA ALA A 237 -7.97 -19.65 -17.24
C ALA A 237 -6.53 -20.14 -17.13
N GLN A 238 -6.08 -20.54 -15.94
CA GLN A 238 -4.76 -21.14 -15.72
C GLN A 238 -4.58 -22.42 -16.55
N THR A 239 -5.53 -23.36 -16.50
CA THR A 239 -5.45 -24.59 -17.32
C THR A 239 -5.41 -24.27 -18.81
N THR A 240 -6.23 -23.32 -19.27
CA THR A 240 -6.23 -22.90 -20.69
C THR A 240 -4.93 -22.22 -21.09
N LEU A 241 -4.27 -21.50 -20.19
CA LEU A 241 -2.95 -20.88 -20.42
C LEU A 241 -1.86 -21.92 -20.60
N THR A 242 -1.78 -22.90 -19.72
CA THR A 242 -0.80 -24.01 -19.83
C THR A 242 -0.98 -24.73 -21.16
N GLU A 243 -2.22 -25.04 -21.54
CA GLU A 243 -2.49 -25.65 -22.84
C GLU A 243 -2.15 -24.76 -24.04
N ALA A 244 -2.23 -23.44 -23.89
CA ALA A 244 -1.84 -22.49 -24.94
C ALA A 244 -0.32 -22.48 -25.13
N LEU A 245 0.44 -22.53 -24.04
CA LEU A 245 1.90 -22.58 -24.06
C LEU A 245 2.40 -23.92 -24.61
N ASP A 246 1.89 -25.04 -24.11
CA ASP A 246 2.26 -26.39 -24.57
C ASP A 246 1.96 -26.62 -26.06
N GLY A 247 0.90 -26.00 -26.56
CA GLY A 247 0.43 -26.15 -27.93
C GLY A 247 0.74 -24.99 -28.87
N GLU A 248 1.45 -23.96 -28.39
CA GLU A 248 1.69 -22.69 -29.11
C GLU A 248 0.39 -22.09 -29.72
N ASP A 249 -0.74 -22.21 -29.00
CA ASP A 249 -2.09 -21.93 -29.50
C ASP A 249 -2.57 -20.51 -29.12
N ALA A 250 -2.52 -19.60 -30.09
CA ALA A 250 -2.94 -18.21 -29.92
C ALA A 250 -4.45 -18.03 -29.64
N GLU A 251 -5.31 -18.95 -30.09
CA GLU A 251 -6.75 -18.90 -29.79
C GLU A 251 -6.99 -19.20 -28.31
N LYS A 252 -6.30 -20.20 -27.77
CA LYS A 252 -6.33 -20.52 -26.33
C LYS A 252 -5.78 -19.37 -25.49
N LEU A 253 -4.67 -18.75 -25.89
CA LEU A 253 -4.16 -17.58 -25.19
C LEU A 253 -5.18 -16.43 -25.16
N ARG A 254 -5.85 -16.15 -26.29
CA ARG A 254 -6.90 -15.12 -26.35
C ARG A 254 -8.08 -15.47 -25.44
N ARG A 255 -8.44 -16.75 -25.37
CA ARG A 255 -9.48 -17.25 -24.47
C ARG A 255 -9.10 -17.05 -23.00
N THR A 256 -7.85 -17.33 -22.62
CA THR A 256 -7.30 -17.05 -21.29
C THR A 256 -7.40 -15.58 -20.96
N LEU A 257 -6.92 -14.69 -21.84
CA LEU A 257 -6.99 -13.24 -21.65
C LEU A 257 -8.44 -12.77 -21.45
N TRP A 258 -9.39 -13.30 -22.21
CA TRP A 258 -10.80 -12.97 -22.04
C TRP A 258 -11.34 -13.39 -20.66
N LEU A 259 -10.98 -14.59 -20.18
CA LEU A 259 -11.40 -15.08 -18.87
C LEU A 259 -10.84 -14.23 -17.72
N ILE A 260 -9.56 -13.89 -17.79
CA ILE A 260 -8.91 -13.06 -16.77
C ILE A 260 -9.47 -11.64 -16.82
N ASN A 261 -9.62 -11.05 -18.01
CA ASN A 261 -10.19 -9.71 -18.20
C ASN A 261 -11.55 -9.58 -17.52
N ARG A 262 -12.42 -10.59 -17.64
CA ARG A 262 -13.73 -10.60 -17.00
C ARG A 262 -13.64 -10.50 -15.47
N VAL A 263 -12.63 -11.12 -14.86
CA VAL A 263 -12.40 -11.05 -13.41
C VAL A 263 -11.84 -9.69 -13.02
N VAL A 264 -10.75 -9.23 -13.65
CA VAL A 264 -10.08 -7.97 -13.28
C VAL A 264 -10.90 -6.72 -13.63
N ALA A 265 -11.84 -6.82 -14.57
CA ALA A 265 -12.76 -5.72 -14.90
C ALA A 265 -13.87 -5.52 -13.84
N ILE A 266 -14.18 -6.55 -13.04
CA ILE A 266 -15.36 -6.56 -12.16
C ILE A 266 -14.94 -6.66 -10.70
N GLN A 267 -14.15 -7.68 -10.35
CA GLN A 267 -13.91 -8.07 -8.96
C GLN A 267 -13.18 -7.02 -8.12
N PRO A 268 -12.15 -6.29 -8.61
CA PRO A 268 -11.48 -5.26 -7.81
C PRO A 268 -12.46 -4.24 -7.23
N SER A 269 -13.38 -3.73 -8.07
CA SER A 269 -14.38 -2.74 -7.64
C SER A 269 -15.37 -3.28 -6.61
N GLN A 270 -15.81 -4.54 -6.77
CA GLN A 270 -16.74 -5.20 -5.84
C GLN A 270 -16.06 -5.48 -4.49
N ILE A 271 -14.82 -5.98 -4.53
CA ILE A 271 -14.04 -6.24 -3.32
C ILE A 271 -13.74 -4.94 -2.58
N ASN A 272 -13.37 -3.86 -3.28
CA ASN A 272 -13.17 -2.55 -2.66
C ASN A 272 -14.46 -2.01 -2.02
N THR A 273 -15.61 -2.16 -2.68
CA THR A 273 -16.90 -1.77 -2.10
C THR A 273 -17.15 -2.48 -0.77
N ARG A 274 -16.85 -3.78 -0.69
CA ARG A 274 -16.97 -4.57 0.55
C ARG A 274 -15.93 -4.17 1.58
N LEU A 275 -14.67 -3.99 1.17
CA LEU A 275 -13.58 -3.49 2.02
C LEU A 275 -14.02 -2.19 2.73
N ASN A 276 -14.53 -1.23 1.95
CA ASN A 276 -15.00 0.06 2.46
C ASN A 276 -16.19 -0.09 3.39
N ALA A 277 -17.12 -1.01 3.09
CA ALA A 277 -18.23 -1.32 3.98
C ALA A 277 -17.72 -1.87 5.33
N PHE A 278 -16.84 -2.87 5.32
CA PHE A 278 -16.26 -3.44 6.54
C PHE A 278 -15.49 -2.40 7.34
N ALA A 279 -14.71 -1.58 6.67
CA ALA A 279 -13.91 -0.57 7.31
C ALA A 279 -14.76 0.53 7.97
N ARG A 280 -15.90 0.92 7.36
CA ARG A 280 -16.90 1.82 7.98
C ARG A 280 -17.62 1.15 9.16
N THR A 281 -17.80 -0.17 9.12
CA THR A 281 -18.37 -0.91 10.26
C THR A 281 -17.37 -1.17 11.37
N LEU A 282 -16.07 -1.01 11.12
CA LEU A 282 -15.01 -1.19 12.09
C LEU A 282 -15.16 -0.12 13.18
N ARG A 283 -15.73 -0.50 14.32
CA ARG A 283 -16.10 0.42 15.40
C ARG A 283 -14.90 0.88 16.25
N LEU A 284 -13.77 1.22 15.64
CA LEU A 284 -12.56 1.65 16.38
C LEU A 284 -12.85 2.86 17.28
N ALA A 285 -13.71 3.78 16.86
CA ALA A 285 -14.16 4.89 17.70
C ALA A 285 -14.83 4.42 19.02
N SER A 286 -15.59 3.32 18.99
CA SER A 286 -16.16 2.71 20.19
C SER A 286 -15.07 2.12 21.08
N LEU A 287 -14.03 1.48 20.51
CA LEU A 287 -12.89 0.99 21.30
C LEU A 287 -12.10 2.13 21.93
N VAL A 288 -11.88 3.23 21.20
CA VAL A 288 -11.24 4.43 21.76
C VAL A 288 -12.06 4.97 22.93
N THR A 289 -13.39 5.02 22.80
CA THR A 289 -14.30 5.44 23.88
C THR A 289 -14.21 4.49 25.08
N ALA A 290 -14.20 3.17 24.84
CA ALA A 290 -14.05 2.17 25.87
C ALA A 290 -12.71 2.30 26.61
N MET A 291 -11.60 2.42 25.89
CA MET A 291 -10.27 2.59 26.50
C MET A 291 -10.18 3.89 27.31
N THR A 292 -10.76 4.98 26.80
CA THR A 292 -10.80 6.26 27.52
C THR A 292 -11.65 6.18 28.80
N GLY A 293 -12.81 5.53 28.74
CA GLY A 293 -13.66 5.32 29.92
C GLY A 293 -13.03 4.38 30.96
N ILE A 294 -12.30 3.35 30.53
CA ILE A 294 -11.51 2.49 31.41
C ILE A 294 -10.42 3.34 32.10
N HIS A 295 -9.73 4.20 31.36
CA HIS A 295 -8.72 5.10 31.92
C HIS A 295 -9.31 6.02 33.01
N GLU A 296 -10.46 6.65 32.76
CA GLU A 296 -11.13 7.51 33.76
C GLU A 296 -11.52 6.79 35.05
N ASN A 297 -11.81 5.49 34.95
CA ASN A 297 -12.12 4.65 36.11
C ASN A 297 -10.86 4.20 36.85
N ILE A 298 -9.81 3.83 36.11
CA ILE A 298 -8.53 3.38 36.67
C ILE A 298 -7.75 4.54 37.30
N ALA A 299 -7.77 5.74 36.71
CA ALA A 299 -7.04 6.91 37.23
C ALA A 299 -7.49 7.35 38.64
N LYS A 300 -8.67 6.91 39.08
CA LYS A 300 -9.17 7.13 40.45
C LYS A 300 -8.54 6.17 41.48
N LEU A 301 -7.83 5.15 41.00
CA LEU A 301 -7.17 4.11 41.79
C LEU A 301 -5.67 4.42 41.76
N ALA A 302 -5.00 4.40 42.91
CA ALA A 302 -3.56 4.64 43.03
C ALA A 302 -2.74 3.46 42.46
N MET A 303 -2.83 3.24 41.16
CA MET A 303 -2.18 2.15 40.42
C MET A 303 -0.77 2.52 39.96
N ASP A 304 -0.08 1.55 39.34
CA ASP A 304 1.23 1.75 38.72
C ASP A 304 1.15 2.80 37.60
N GLU A 305 1.78 3.96 37.85
CA GLU A 305 1.84 5.09 36.91
C GLU A 305 2.43 4.69 35.56
N THR A 306 3.40 3.78 35.52
CA THR A 306 4.05 3.37 34.26
C THR A 306 3.06 2.63 33.37
N ARG A 307 2.34 1.65 33.92
CA ARG A 307 1.32 0.89 33.19
C ARG A 307 0.14 1.78 32.78
N LEU A 308 -0.23 2.73 33.63
CA LEU A 308 -1.26 3.70 33.31
C LEU A 308 -0.86 4.57 32.11
N GLN A 309 0.37 5.07 32.08
CA GLN A 309 0.88 5.84 30.95
C GLN A 309 0.96 5.01 29.66
N GLU A 310 1.43 3.76 29.72
CA GLU A 310 1.43 2.86 28.55
C GLU A 310 0.01 2.63 28.01
N PHE A 311 -0.97 2.44 28.89
CA PHE A 311 -2.38 2.30 28.51
C PHE A 311 -2.93 3.56 27.82
N ILE A 312 -2.65 4.75 28.37
CA ILE A 312 -3.03 6.04 27.80
C ILE A 312 -2.42 6.23 26.41
N GLN A 313 -1.13 5.93 26.25
CA GLN A 313 -0.46 6.01 24.95
C GLN A 313 -1.05 5.02 23.94
N GLY A 314 -1.50 3.84 24.40
CA GLY A 314 -2.25 2.91 23.58
C GLY A 314 -3.58 3.48 23.10
N ALA A 315 -4.37 4.10 23.98
CA ALA A 315 -5.64 4.73 23.60
C ALA A 315 -5.44 5.86 22.56
N TYR A 316 -4.41 6.69 22.73
CA TYR A 316 -4.05 7.70 21.73
C TYR A 316 -3.57 7.11 20.41
N GLY A 317 -2.75 6.05 20.47
CA GLY A 317 -2.33 5.30 19.27
C GLY A 317 -3.52 4.77 18.49
N LEU A 318 -4.52 4.24 19.18
CA LEU A 318 -5.73 3.71 18.56
C LEU A 318 -6.58 4.81 17.93
N SER A 319 -6.70 5.97 18.59
CA SER A 319 -7.38 7.14 18.03
C SER A 319 -6.73 7.60 16.72
N ARG A 320 -5.39 7.62 16.68
CA ARG A 320 -4.63 7.91 15.45
C ARG A 320 -4.86 6.87 14.36
N LEU A 321 -4.80 5.57 14.68
CA LEU A 321 -5.11 4.50 13.72
C LEU A 321 -6.51 4.66 13.12
N ASN A 322 -7.52 4.96 13.94
CA ASN A 322 -8.88 5.19 13.47
C ASN A 322 -8.98 6.39 12.51
N ALA A 323 -8.35 7.51 12.85
CA ALA A 323 -8.34 8.70 11.99
C ALA A 323 -7.65 8.42 10.65
N THR A 324 -6.47 7.79 10.68
CA THR A 324 -5.71 7.42 9.48
C THR A 324 -6.48 6.42 8.61
N LEU A 325 -7.17 5.45 9.23
CA LEU A 325 -7.97 4.48 8.50
C LEU A 325 -9.08 5.16 7.70
N GLY A 326 -9.84 6.05 8.34
CA GLY A 326 -10.90 6.81 7.66
C GLY A 326 -10.37 7.62 6.47
N GLN A 327 -9.24 8.29 6.64
CA GLN A 327 -8.60 9.08 5.58
C GLN A 327 -8.12 8.21 4.42
N LEU A 328 -7.45 7.08 4.70
CA LEU A 328 -6.92 6.20 3.65
C LEU A 328 -8.03 5.50 2.87
N ILE A 329 -9.13 5.11 3.52
CA ILE A 329 -10.30 4.53 2.83
C ILE A 329 -10.92 5.55 1.87
N GLU A 330 -11.15 6.77 2.33
CA GLU A 330 -11.72 7.83 1.49
C GLU A 330 -10.80 8.16 0.32
N ALA A 331 -9.49 8.27 0.58
CA ALA A 331 -8.50 8.48 -0.47
C ALA A 331 -8.50 7.34 -1.48
N HIS A 332 -8.49 6.09 -1.01
CA HIS A 332 -8.47 4.89 -1.85
C HIS A 332 -9.71 4.79 -2.74
N ASP A 333 -10.91 4.95 -2.18
CA ASP A 333 -12.18 4.90 -2.90
C ASP A 333 -12.26 5.96 -4.02
N ALA A 334 -11.81 7.17 -3.71
CA ALA A 334 -11.76 8.25 -4.69
C ALA A 334 -10.75 7.97 -5.81
N TRP A 335 -9.55 7.50 -5.48
CA TRP A 335 -8.56 7.12 -6.48
C TRP A 335 -9.03 5.95 -7.34
N GLN A 336 -9.69 4.95 -6.76
CA GLN A 336 -10.27 3.85 -7.54
C GLN A 336 -11.32 4.36 -8.54
N SER A 337 -12.19 5.28 -8.12
CA SER A 337 -13.17 5.89 -9.02
C SER A 337 -12.50 6.63 -10.18
N ILE A 338 -11.44 7.40 -9.90
CA ILE A 338 -10.63 8.06 -10.94
C ILE A 338 -9.97 7.03 -11.87
N MET A 339 -9.44 5.92 -11.33
CA MET A 339 -8.82 4.87 -12.14
C MET A 339 -9.81 4.19 -13.08
N LEU A 340 -11.05 3.96 -12.63
CA LEU A 340 -12.10 3.40 -13.47
C LEU A 340 -12.44 4.33 -14.64
N GLU A 341 -12.58 5.62 -14.38
CA GLU A 341 -12.84 6.61 -15.44
C GLU A 341 -11.66 6.75 -16.41
N LEU A 342 -10.44 6.83 -15.91
CA LEU A 342 -9.24 6.85 -16.76
C LEU A 342 -9.15 5.58 -17.60
N ARG A 343 -9.39 4.40 -17.04
CA ARG A 343 -9.40 3.15 -17.80
C ARG A 343 -10.46 3.18 -18.89
N ARG A 344 -11.69 3.63 -18.58
CA ARG A 344 -12.79 3.74 -19.56
C ARG A 344 -12.39 4.63 -20.74
N VAL A 345 -11.91 5.84 -20.48
CA VAL A 345 -11.47 6.79 -21.52
C VAL A 345 -10.29 6.22 -22.31
N GLY A 346 -9.32 5.60 -21.63
CA GLY A 346 -8.12 5.05 -22.25
C GLY A 346 -8.38 3.89 -23.22
N LEU A 347 -9.52 3.21 -23.12
CA LEU A 347 -9.93 2.12 -24.04
C LEU A 347 -10.46 2.64 -25.38
N SER A 348 -11.10 3.82 -25.40
CA SER A 348 -11.69 4.42 -26.59
C SER A 348 -10.81 5.51 -27.21
N LEU A 349 -9.85 6.06 -26.47
CA LEU A 349 -9.08 7.24 -26.86
C LEU A 349 -8.35 7.13 -28.21
N ASP A 350 -7.84 5.94 -28.55
CA ASP A 350 -7.14 5.71 -29.81
C ASP A 350 -8.09 5.72 -31.03
N GLN A 351 -9.39 5.45 -30.82
CA GLN A 351 -10.41 5.37 -31.86
C GLN A 351 -11.30 6.62 -31.91
N ASP A 352 -11.53 7.25 -30.77
CA ASP A 352 -12.38 8.41 -30.62
C ASP A 352 -11.71 9.48 -29.73
N PRO A 353 -10.95 10.41 -30.32
CA PRO A 353 -10.35 11.51 -29.59
C PRO A 353 -11.36 12.46 -28.93
N LEU A 354 -12.63 12.47 -29.39
CA LEU A 354 -13.68 13.31 -28.79
C LEU A 354 -14.10 12.78 -27.41
N GLU A 355 -13.87 11.50 -27.13
CA GLU A 355 -14.18 10.91 -25.82
C GLU A 355 -13.52 11.68 -24.68
N MET A 356 -12.26 12.06 -24.87
CA MET A 356 -11.52 12.83 -23.86
C MET A 356 -12.13 14.22 -23.68
N GLU A 357 -12.48 14.90 -24.77
CA GLU A 357 -13.13 16.21 -24.71
C GLU A 357 -14.45 16.16 -23.95
N MET A 358 -15.26 15.11 -24.18
CA MET A 358 -16.53 14.90 -23.49
C MET A 358 -16.36 14.52 -22.02
N SER A 359 -15.34 13.71 -21.68
CA SER A 359 -15.13 13.21 -20.32
C SER A 359 -14.35 14.18 -19.42
N TRP A 360 -13.58 15.10 -20.02
CA TRP A 360 -12.67 15.98 -19.27
C TRP A 360 -13.36 16.93 -18.27
N PRO A 361 -14.53 17.54 -18.58
CA PRO A 361 -15.25 18.38 -17.63
C PRO A 361 -15.61 17.68 -16.32
N ASP A 362 -15.82 16.36 -16.35
CA ASP A 362 -16.15 15.55 -15.18
C ASP A 362 -14.91 14.97 -14.50
N LEU A 363 -13.91 14.54 -15.29
CA LEU A 363 -12.68 13.93 -14.78
C LEU A 363 -11.74 14.95 -14.10
N ARG A 364 -11.61 16.16 -14.67
CA ARG A 364 -10.70 17.20 -14.13
C ARG A 364 -11.04 17.59 -12.69
N PRO A 365 -12.30 17.89 -12.32
CA PRO A 365 -12.68 18.18 -10.93
C PRO A 365 -12.34 17.04 -9.96
N LEU A 366 -12.49 15.78 -10.37
CA LEU A 366 -12.14 14.63 -9.53
C LEU A 366 -10.64 14.61 -9.21
N LEU A 367 -9.79 14.86 -10.22
CA LEU A 367 -8.34 14.96 -10.04
C LEU A 367 -7.94 16.19 -9.22
N GLU A 368 -8.53 17.36 -9.50
CA GLU A 368 -8.33 18.62 -8.77
C GLU A 368 -8.60 18.47 -7.27
N ALA A 369 -9.69 17.79 -6.92
CA ALA A 369 -10.03 17.49 -5.54
C ALA A 369 -9.02 16.60 -4.83
N ARG A 370 -8.06 15.97 -5.54
CA ARG A 370 -6.98 15.17 -4.96
C ARG A 370 -5.69 15.97 -4.80
N TYR A 371 -5.27 16.78 -5.77
CA TYR A 371 -3.99 17.49 -5.69
C TYR A 371 -4.09 18.86 -5.00
N THR A 372 -5.23 19.56 -5.08
CA THR A 372 -5.40 20.91 -4.50
C THR A 372 -5.14 20.97 -2.99
N PRO A 373 -5.56 19.99 -2.16
CA PRO A 373 -5.28 20.00 -0.73
C PRO A 373 -3.79 19.83 -0.37
N HIS A 374 -2.93 19.54 -1.34
CA HIS A 374 -1.53 19.16 -1.12
C HIS A 374 -0.55 19.98 -1.98
N PRO A 375 -0.62 21.33 -1.97
CA PRO A 375 0.17 22.18 -2.88
C PRO A 375 1.68 22.03 -2.67
N ASP A 376 2.10 21.67 -1.46
CA ASP A 376 3.52 21.49 -1.11
C ASP A 376 4.08 20.10 -1.47
N GLN A 377 3.25 19.19 -2.02
CA GLN A 377 3.68 17.85 -2.38
C GLN A 377 4.04 17.78 -3.87
N GLU A 378 5.23 17.24 -4.15
CA GLU A 378 5.79 17.15 -5.50
C GLU A 378 4.84 16.42 -6.47
N TRP A 379 4.27 15.27 -6.06
CA TRP A 379 3.33 14.52 -6.90
C TRP A 379 2.07 15.33 -7.25
N ALA A 380 1.62 16.22 -6.36
CA ALA A 380 0.42 17.01 -6.54
C ALA A 380 0.66 18.12 -7.56
N THR A 381 1.79 18.83 -7.43
CA THR A 381 2.24 19.82 -8.42
C THR A 381 2.40 19.17 -9.79
N ALA A 382 3.06 18.01 -9.83
CA ALA A 382 3.30 17.32 -11.08
C ALA A 382 1.98 16.83 -11.73
N LEU A 383 1.04 16.31 -10.93
CA LEU A 383 -0.27 15.89 -11.43
C LEU A 383 -1.10 17.08 -11.96
N GLN A 384 -1.03 18.23 -11.28
CA GLN A 384 -1.63 19.48 -11.73
C GLN A 384 -1.09 19.90 -13.10
N GLU A 385 0.23 19.93 -13.27
CA GLU A 385 0.86 20.26 -14.56
C GLU A 385 0.40 19.36 -15.70
N ASP A 386 0.25 18.05 -15.44
CA ASP A 386 -0.24 17.11 -16.45
C ASP A 386 -1.72 17.34 -16.77
N CYS A 387 -2.54 17.73 -15.79
CA CYS A 387 -3.93 18.14 -16.02
C CYS A 387 -3.98 19.40 -16.89
N ASP A 388 -3.19 20.43 -16.59
CA ASP A 388 -3.19 21.67 -17.35
C ASP A 388 -2.72 21.45 -18.80
N ARG A 389 -1.65 20.68 -19.00
CA ARG A 389 -1.16 20.30 -20.35
C ARG A 389 -2.19 19.49 -21.15
N LEU A 390 -2.91 18.59 -20.49
CA LEU A 390 -3.98 17.83 -21.15
C LEU A 390 -5.14 18.76 -21.54
N GLY A 391 -5.56 19.67 -20.64
CA GLY A 391 -6.58 20.67 -20.91
C GLY A 391 -6.23 21.58 -22.09
N GLU A 392 -4.99 22.06 -22.16
CA GLU A 392 -4.48 22.84 -23.31
C GLU A 392 -4.51 22.04 -24.61
N ALA A 393 -4.14 20.75 -24.57
CA ALA A 393 -4.14 19.89 -25.75
C ALA A 393 -5.55 19.60 -26.28
N ILE A 394 -6.53 19.44 -25.37
CA ILE A 394 -7.95 19.30 -25.70
C ILE A 394 -8.45 20.59 -26.36
N ALA A 395 -8.22 21.75 -25.73
CA ALA A 395 -8.63 23.05 -26.28
C ALA A 395 -7.99 23.36 -27.64
N GLY A 396 -6.77 22.88 -27.87
CA GLY A 396 -6.05 23.00 -29.14
C GLY A 396 -6.44 21.98 -30.21
N GLY A 397 -7.34 21.02 -29.93
CA GLY A 397 -7.81 20.01 -30.88
C GLY A 397 -6.70 19.10 -31.44
N ASN A 398 -5.64 18.83 -30.67
CA ASN A 398 -4.49 18.04 -31.13
C ASN A 398 -4.54 16.61 -30.56
N PRO A 399 -5.08 15.62 -31.30
CA PRO A 399 -5.30 14.26 -30.79
C PRO A 399 -4.01 13.53 -30.39
N VAL A 400 -2.88 13.84 -31.04
CA VAL A 400 -1.57 13.24 -30.69
C VAL A 400 -1.08 13.77 -29.34
N ARG A 401 -1.21 15.07 -29.09
CA ARG A 401 -0.86 15.68 -27.79
C ARG A 401 -1.82 15.22 -26.69
N VAL A 402 -3.12 15.12 -26.98
CA VAL A 402 -4.12 14.59 -26.06
C VAL A 402 -3.72 13.18 -25.61
N ASN A 403 -3.48 12.27 -26.55
CA ASN A 403 -3.04 10.91 -26.24
C ASN A 403 -1.78 10.87 -25.38
N ARG A 404 -0.74 11.64 -25.76
CA ARG A 404 0.52 11.68 -25.02
C ARG A 404 0.34 12.16 -23.58
N PHE A 405 -0.37 13.27 -23.38
CA PHE A 405 -0.57 13.83 -22.03
C PHE A 405 -1.54 13.00 -21.20
N PHE A 406 -2.55 12.40 -21.82
CA PHE A 406 -3.45 11.46 -21.16
C PHE A 406 -2.67 10.26 -20.60
N ARG A 407 -1.84 9.59 -21.40
CA ARG A 407 -1.06 8.42 -20.93
C ARG A 407 -0.11 8.78 -19.79
N ARG A 408 0.48 9.97 -19.83
CA ARG A 408 1.33 10.49 -18.75
C ARG A 408 0.52 10.75 -17.47
N LEU A 409 -0.62 11.42 -17.59
CA LEU A 409 -1.55 11.67 -16.48
C LEU A 409 -2.03 10.36 -15.86
N GLU A 410 -2.45 9.41 -16.69
CA GLU A 410 -2.90 8.07 -16.30
C GLU A 410 -1.83 7.36 -15.48
N GLN A 411 -0.58 7.32 -15.98
CA GLN A 411 0.53 6.69 -15.27
C GLN A 411 0.80 7.35 -13.91
N ARG A 412 0.77 8.69 -13.85
CA ARG A 412 1.01 9.44 -12.62
C ARG A 412 -0.09 9.21 -11.58
N ALA A 413 -1.34 9.22 -12.02
CA ALA A 413 -2.49 8.92 -11.18
C ALA A 413 -2.46 7.47 -10.66
N ARG A 414 -2.07 6.52 -11.51
CA ARG A 414 -1.87 5.11 -11.13
C ARG A 414 -0.78 4.93 -10.09
N ASN A 415 0.37 5.58 -10.27
CA ASN A 415 1.47 5.55 -9.29
C ASN A 415 1.01 6.11 -7.94
N ARG A 416 0.22 7.20 -7.95
CA ARG A 416 -0.31 7.78 -6.71
C ARG A 416 -1.32 6.86 -6.04
N PHE A 417 -2.22 6.25 -6.80
CA PHE A 417 -3.17 5.28 -6.27
C PHE A 417 -2.45 4.08 -5.63
N TYR A 418 -1.40 3.56 -6.26
CA TYR A 418 -0.57 2.49 -5.71
C TYR A 418 0.01 2.85 -4.32
N VAL A 419 0.52 4.08 -4.14
CA VAL A 419 1.03 4.52 -2.83
C VAL A 419 -0.07 4.49 -1.76
N VAL A 420 -1.27 4.99 -2.09
CA VAL A 420 -2.41 4.98 -1.16
C VAL A 420 -2.83 3.54 -0.82
N ASP A 421 -2.83 2.66 -1.82
CA ASP A 421 -3.16 1.24 -1.63
C ASP A 421 -2.15 0.51 -0.74
N VAL A 422 -0.85 0.80 -0.90
CA VAL A 422 0.22 0.28 -0.04
C VAL A 422 0.10 0.81 1.39
N ASP A 423 -0.18 2.09 1.57
CA ASP A 423 -0.35 2.68 2.90
C ASP A 423 -1.56 2.08 3.62
N LEU A 424 -2.68 1.85 2.90
CA LEU A 424 -3.86 1.18 3.45
C LEU A 424 -3.55 -0.27 3.84
N ARG A 425 -2.76 -0.99 3.04
CA ARG A 425 -2.33 -2.36 3.36
C ARG A 425 -1.54 -2.40 4.67
N ARG A 426 -0.54 -1.53 4.81
CA ARG A 426 0.28 -1.43 6.03
C ARG A 426 -0.55 -1.09 7.25
N LEU A 427 -1.53 -0.19 7.11
CA LEU A 427 -2.43 0.13 8.20
C LEU A 427 -3.29 -1.07 8.61
N CYS A 428 -3.80 -1.86 7.65
CA CYS A 428 -4.52 -3.10 7.95
C CYS A 428 -3.63 -4.14 8.67
N GLU A 429 -2.33 -4.21 8.34
CA GLU A 429 -1.37 -5.05 9.06
C GLU A 429 -1.16 -4.56 10.51
N ASP A 430 -1.05 -3.25 10.72
CA ASP A 430 -0.97 -2.68 12.06
C ASP A 430 -2.24 -2.93 12.88
N LEU A 431 -3.42 -2.85 12.26
CA LEU A 431 -4.67 -3.24 12.91
C LEU A 431 -4.68 -4.74 13.27
N ARG A 432 -4.19 -5.61 12.38
CA ARG A 432 -4.08 -7.06 12.67
C ARG A 432 -3.16 -7.33 13.88
N ARG A 433 -2.07 -6.56 14.05
CA ARG A 433 -1.22 -6.64 15.25
C ARG A 433 -1.97 -6.26 16.52
N VAL A 434 -2.90 -5.32 16.45
CA VAL A 434 -3.78 -4.95 17.59
C VAL A 434 -4.74 -6.09 17.96
N GLY A 435 -5.13 -6.94 17.02
CA GLY A 435 -6.05 -8.07 17.27
C GLY A 435 -5.55 -9.09 18.29
N GLN A 436 -4.24 -9.40 18.30
CA GLN A 436 -3.66 -10.39 19.23
C GLN A 436 -3.77 -9.99 20.72
N PRO A 437 -3.30 -8.80 21.16
CA PRO A 437 -3.44 -8.39 22.54
C PRO A 437 -4.92 -8.14 22.91
N LEU A 438 -5.77 -7.79 21.95
CA LEU A 438 -7.23 -7.72 22.17
C LEU A 438 -7.80 -9.10 22.54
N ALA A 439 -7.39 -10.15 21.82
CA ALA A 439 -7.77 -11.53 22.14
C ALA A 439 -7.23 -11.98 23.51
N ALA A 440 -6.03 -11.54 23.90
CA ALA A 440 -5.48 -11.82 25.22
C ALA A 440 -6.33 -11.19 26.35
N VAL A 441 -6.75 -9.93 26.17
CA VAL A 441 -7.68 -9.26 27.09
C VAL A 441 -9.00 -10.03 27.19
N LEU A 442 -9.58 -10.44 26.06
CA LEU A 442 -10.83 -11.21 26.03
C LEU A 442 -10.73 -12.54 26.77
N LYS A 443 -9.61 -13.25 26.64
CA LYS A 443 -9.38 -14.52 27.35
C LYS A 443 -9.35 -14.38 28.87
N LEU A 444 -8.98 -13.20 29.40
CA LEU A 444 -9.00 -12.94 30.85
C LEU A 444 -10.40 -12.60 31.39
N LEU A 445 -11.36 -12.36 30.50
CA LEU A 445 -12.76 -12.13 30.82
C LEU A 445 -13.59 -13.43 30.82
N GLU A 446 -13.03 -14.52 30.31
CA GLU A 446 -13.51 -15.89 30.50
C GLU A 446 -13.20 -16.38 31.92
#